data_AF-A0A1S4BMZ4-F1
#
_entry.id   AF-A0A1S4BMZ4-F1
#
_cell.length_a   1.000
_cell.length_b   1.000
_cell.length_c   1.000
_cell.angle_alpha   90.00
_cell.angle_beta   90.00
_cell.angle_gamma   90.00
#
_symmetry.space_group_name_H-M   'P 1'
#
loop_
_entity.id
_entity.type
_entity.pdbx_description
1 polymer ?
#
loop_
_entity_poly.entity_id
_entity_poly.type
_entity_poly.pdbx_seq_one_letter_code
_entity_poly.pdbx_strand_id
1 'polypeptide(L)'
;MTSNIAESLNAVTKEAKELPIFDLLEYMRTLLERWTKEKLLKAKGTFTYLGYKFNKELDDNNTLSQKLRVWASTDHIHTVLDGVKRYIVCLENKKCSCGQFQLDELPCAHALAALRHRKETYENYCSPYYTRKSLLLTYKMPVNPLPDENKWDVPQHILDEVVKPPAGDKRQPERLHKERYKTFDEIKSKKYKVSCGNCGGEGHNKRTCKNAPKKK
;
A
#
# COMPACT_ATOMS: atom_id res chain seq x y z
N MET A 1 -10.06 -1.98 -8.19
CA MET A 1 -8.77 -1.89 -8.89
C MET A 1 -7.99 -0.74 -8.25
N THR A 2 -6.72 -0.98 -7.92
CA THR A 2 -5.85 -0.31 -6.94
C THR A 2 -5.80 1.23 -6.99
N SER A 3 -6.46 1.92 -6.04
CA SER A 3 -6.31 3.38 -5.85
C SER A 3 -5.12 3.78 -4.96
N ASN A 4 -4.52 2.84 -4.22
CA ASN A 4 -3.70 3.20 -3.06
C ASN A 4 -2.32 3.82 -3.41
N ILE A 5 -1.61 3.34 -4.44
CA ILE A 5 -0.24 3.85 -4.73
C ILE A 5 -0.30 5.27 -5.27
N ALA A 6 -1.18 5.53 -6.25
CA ALA A 6 -1.35 6.86 -6.82
C ALA A 6 -1.89 7.84 -5.77
N GLU A 7 -2.86 7.44 -4.94
CA GLU A 7 -3.36 8.27 -3.84
C GLU A 7 -2.29 8.58 -2.81
N SER A 8 -1.47 7.59 -2.41
CA SER A 8 -0.37 7.78 -1.45
C SER A 8 0.70 8.72 -2.01
N LEU A 9 1.12 8.55 -3.27
CA LEU A 9 2.07 9.45 -3.92
C LEU A 9 1.47 10.85 -4.10
N ASN A 10 0.20 10.95 -4.49
CA ASN A 10 -0.50 12.23 -4.62
C ASN A 10 -0.63 12.95 -3.28
N ALA A 11 -0.84 12.22 -2.19
CA ALA A 11 -0.92 12.78 -0.85
C ALA A 11 0.44 13.37 -0.41
N VAL A 12 1.53 12.63 -0.66
CA VAL A 12 2.88 13.09 -0.29
C VAL A 12 3.34 14.24 -1.18
N THR A 13 2.99 14.24 -2.47
CA THR A 13 3.39 15.29 -3.43
C THR A 13 2.38 16.45 -3.53
N LYS A 14 1.30 16.45 -2.73
CA LYS A 14 0.19 17.41 -2.84
C LYS A 14 0.66 18.86 -2.87
N GLU A 15 1.54 19.22 -1.94
CA GLU A 15 2.07 20.59 -1.81
C GLU A 15 3.12 20.91 -2.88
N ALA A 16 3.99 19.93 -3.20
CA ALA A 16 5.03 20.10 -4.20
C ALA A 16 4.47 20.34 -5.60
N LYS A 17 3.26 19.87 -5.88
CA LYS A 17 2.54 20.07 -7.15
C LYS A 17 2.14 21.51 -7.44
N GLU A 18 2.40 22.48 -6.58
CA GLU A 18 2.25 23.91 -6.92
C GLU A 18 3.59 24.59 -7.21
N LEU A 19 4.70 23.93 -6.88
CA LEU A 19 6.05 24.48 -7.05
C LEU A 19 6.47 24.48 -8.52
N PRO A 20 7.31 25.43 -8.96
CA PRO A 20 7.99 25.38 -10.26
C PRO A 20 8.52 23.99 -10.60
N ILE A 21 8.61 23.66 -11.89
CA ILE A 21 9.00 22.30 -12.35
C ILE A 21 10.31 21.84 -11.69
N PHE A 22 11.29 22.74 -11.60
CA PHE A 22 12.56 22.49 -10.95
C PHE A 22 12.37 22.08 -9.47
N ASP A 23 11.70 22.90 -8.68
CA ASP A 23 11.43 22.65 -7.26
C ASP A 23 10.61 21.37 -7.01
N LEU A 24 9.68 21.05 -7.92
CA LEU A 24 8.92 19.79 -7.88
C LEU A 24 9.86 18.58 -8.04
N LEU A 25 10.78 18.63 -9.01
CA LEU A 25 11.76 17.56 -9.25
C LEU A 25 12.74 17.44 -8.08
N GLU A 26 13.20 18.56 -7.53
CA GLU A 26 14.03 18.63 -6.32
C GLU A 26 13.32 17.97 -5.12
N TYR A 27 12.04 18.30 -4.91
CA TYR A 27 11.20 17.68 -3.89
C TYR A 27 11.09 16.16 -4.09
N MET A 28 10.84 15.71 -5.32
CA MET A 28 10.74 14.27 -5.61
C MET A 28 12.08 13.56 -5.36
N ARG A 29 13.21 14.17 -5.73
CA ARG A 29 14.54 13.59 -5.49
C ARG A 29 14.81 13.44 -3.99
N THR A 30 14.64 14.51 -3.21
CA THR A 30 14.89 14.50 -1.76
C THR A 30 13.95 13.55 -1.02
N LEU A 31 12.70 13.41 -1.48
CA LEU A 31 11.76 12.42 -0.98
C LEU A 31 12.26 10.99 -1.19
N LEU A 32 12.69 10.67 -2.42
CA LEU A 32 13.22 9.35 -2.76
C LEU A 32 14.52 9.05 -2.00
N GLU A 33 15.40 10.05 -1.85
CA GLU A 33 16.64 9.93 -1.08
C GLU A 33 16.34 9.56 0.37
N ARG A 34 15.47 10.33 1.03
CA ARG A 34 15.05 10.09 2.41
C ARG A 34 14.44 8.69 2.57
N TRP A 35 13.50 8.32 1.70
CA TRP A 35 12.85 7.00 1.76
C TRP A 35 13.84 5.86 1.53
N THR A 36 14.73 5.99 0.55
CA THR A 36 15.76 4.98 0.26
C THR A 36 16.66 4.78 1.47
N LYS A 37 17.13 5.88 2.08
CA LYS A 37 17.96 5.85 3.29
C LYS A 37 17.23 5.22 4.48
N GLU A 38 15.98 5.62 4.75
CA GLU A 38 15.15 5.05 5.81
C GLU A 38 14.93 3.55 5.64
N LYS A 39 14.62 3.10 4.41
CA LYS A 39 14.40 1.68 4.10
C LYS A 39 15.69 0.88 4.21
N LEU A 40 16.82 1.41 3.75
CA LEU A 40 18.13 0.79 3.92
C LEU A 40 18.48 0.63 5.40
N LEU A 41 18.29 1.66 6.23
CA LEU A 41 18.55 1.60 7.67
C LEU A 41 17.67 0.56 8.35
N LYS A 42 16.37 0.50 8.01
CA LYS A 42 15.45 -0.54 8.50
C LYS A 42 15.91 -1.94 8.11
N ALA A 43 16.34 -2.14 6.87
CA ALA A 43 16.86 -3.42 6.40
C ALA A 43 18.17 -3.81 7.12
N LYS A 44 19.08 -2.86 7.34
CA LYS A 44 20.33 -3.08 8.10
C LYS A 44 20.05 -3.47 9.55
N GLY A 45 19.10 -2.81 10.21
CA GLY A 45 18.70 -3.09 11.60
C GLY A 45 17.77 -4.29 11.78
N THR A 46 17.37 -4.96 10.70
CA THR A 46 16.62 -6.22 10.76
C THR A 46 17.62 -7.38 10.85
N PHE A 47 17.41 -8.35 11.73
CA PHE A 47 18.27 -9.54 11.87
C PHE A 47 17.57 -10.86 11.50
N THR A 48 16.29 -10.79 11.16
CA THR A 48 15.49 -11.92 10.68
C THR A 48 15.74 -12.21 9.19
N TYR A 49 15.30 -13.39 8.73
CA TYR A 49 15.40 -13.79 7.32
C TYR A 49 14.59 -12.86 6.41
N LEU A 50 13.35 -12.54 6.81
CA LEU A 50 12.50 -11.56 6.14
C LEU A 50 12.73 -10.14 6.69
N GLY A 51 12.39 -9.13 5.91
CA GLY A 51 12.30 -7.75 6.40
C GLY A 51 11.31 -7.61 7.56
N TYR A 52 11.59 -6.69 8.49
CA TYR A 52 10.83 -6.51 9.74
C TYR A 52 9.30 -6.60 9.59
N LYS A 53 8.72 -5.88 8.61
CA LYS A 53 7.27 -5.86 8.39
C LYS A 53 6.73 -7.26 8.07
N PHE A 54 7.38 -7.97 7.13
CA PHE A 54 6.94 -9.27 6.66
C PHE A 54 7.22 -10.37 7.68
N ASN A 55 8.31 -10.24 8.46
CA ASN A 55 8.54 -11.14 9.58
C ASN A 55 7.44 -11.03 10.62
N LYS A 56 7.02 -9.81 10.98
CA LYS A 56 5.92 -9.59 11.92
C LYS A 56 4.61 -10.20 11.42
N GLU A 57 4.28 -9.97 10.15
CA GLU A 57 3.09 -10.56 9.53
C GLU A 57 3.12 -12.09 9.52
N LEU A 58 4.31 -12.66 9.27
CA LEU A 58 4.52 -14.10 9.35
C LEU A 58 4.38 -14.62 10.79
N ASP A 59 4.88 -13.90 11.80
CA ASP A 59 4.75 -14.26 13.21
C ASP A 59 3.28 -14.24 13.68
N ASP A 60 2.52 -13.24 13.23
CA ASP A 60 1.08 -13.14 13.46
C ASP A 60 0.35 -14.35 12.83
N ASN A 61 0.65 -14.65 11.55
CA ASN A 61 0.11 -15.83 10.87
C ASN A 61 0.53 -17.14 11.54
N ASN A 62 1.76 -17.24 12.03
CA ASN A 62 2.27 -18.40 12.73
C ASN A 62 1.50 -18.62 14.03
N THR A 63 1.23 -17.56 14.78
CA THR A 63 0.42 -17.59 16.01
C THR A 63 -1.00 -18.08 15.72
N LEU A 64 -1.63 -17.58 14.66
CA LEU A 64 -2.96 -18.06 14.23
C LEU A 64 -2.93 -19.54 13.81
N SER A 65 -1.86 -19.97 13.15
CA SER A 65 -1.71 -21.34 12.66
C SER A 65 -1.71 -22.38 13.78
N GLN A 66 -1.30 -22.02 15.01
CA GLN A 66 -1.13 -22.97 16.14
C GLN A 66 -2.45 -23.64 16.53
N LYS A 67 -3.58 -22.97 16.31
CA LYS A 67 -4.91 -23.48 16.66
C LYS A 67 -5.56 -24.31 15.56
N LEU A 68 -4.95 -24.35 14.37
CA LEU A 68 -5.51 -24.99 13.19
C LEU A 68 -5.21 -26.49 13.17
N ARG A 69 -6.20 -27.29 12.79
CA ARG A 69 -6.04 -28.74 12.60
C ARG A 69 -5.78 -29.03 11.13
N VAL A 70 -4.90 -29.98 10.85
CA VAL A 70 -4.45 -30.31 9.50
C VAL A 70 -4.69 -31.79 9.23
N TRP A 71 -5.18 -32.08 8.03
CA TRP A 71 -5.26 -33.42 7.47
C TRP A 71 -4.51 -33.43 6.13
N ALA A 72 -3.47 -34.25 6.04
CA ALA A 72 -2.75 -34.45 4.78
C ALA A 72 -3.59 -35.35 3.86
N SER A 73 -3.82 -34.88 2.63
CA SER A 73 -4.44 -35.69 1.58
C SER A 73 -3.36 -36.33 0.70
N THR A 74 -2.27 -35.61 0.46
CA THR A 74 -1.05 -36.08 -0.20
C THR A 74 0.14 -35.40 0.48
N ASP A 75 1.36 -35.65 0.00
CA ASP A 75 2.55 -34.96 0.50
C ASP A 75 2.40 -33.45 0.37
N HIS A 76 1.86 -32.93 -0.73
CA HIS A 76 1.80 -31.48 -0.99
C HIS A 76 0.44 -30.84 -0.72
N ILE A 77 -0.63 -31.63 -0.64
CA ILE A 77 -2.01 -31.15 -0.49
C ILE A 77 -2.54 -31.45 0.92
N HIS A 78 -2.98 -30.39 1.59
CA HIS A 78 -3.47 -30.44 2.96
C HIS A 78 -4.85 -29.79 3.06
N THR A 79 -5.73 -30.43 3.81
CA THR A 79 -6.98 -29.81 4.27
C THR A 79 -6.75 -29.24 5.66
N VAL A 80 -6.95 -27.94 5.82
CA VAL A 80 -6.79 -27.22 7.09
C VAL A 80 -8.15 -26.80 7.60
N LEU A 81 -8.46 -27.17 8.84
CA LEU A 81 -9.65 -26.72 9.56
C LEU A 81 -9.36 -25.46 10.36
N ASP A 82 -10.19 -24.46 10.14
CA ASP A 82 -10.19 -23.18 10.84
C ASP A 82 -11.62 -22.89 11.31
N GLY A 83 -11.86 -23.23 12.58
CA GLY A 83 -13.21 -23.35 13.12
C GLY A 83 -14.05 -24.38 12.36
N VAL A 84 -15.14 -23.93 11.74
CA VAL A 84 -16.05 -24.78 10.94
C VAL A 84 -15.68 -24.80 9.45
N LYS A 85 -14.73 -23.96 9.02
CA LYS A 85 -14.36 -23.82 7.61
C LYS A 85 -13.19 -24.75 7.27
N ARG A 86 -13.21 -25.25 6.04
CA ARG A 86 -12.12 -26.05 5.46
C ARG A 86 -11.41 -25.23 4.40
N TYR A 87 -10.09 -25.26 4.45
CA TYR A 87 -9.22 -24.64 3.46
C TYR A 87 -8.30 -25.70 2.85
N ILE A 88 -8.05 -25.58 1.55
CA ILE A 88 -7.16 -26.47 0.81
C ILE A 88 -5.86 -25.72 0.59
N VAL A 89 -4.75 -26.30 1.05
CA VAL A 89 -3.39 -25.77 0.88
C VAL A 89 -2.63 -26.71 -0.04
N CYS A 90 -2.03 -26.16 -1.08
CA CYS A 90 -1.06 -26.84 -1.94
C CYS A 90 0.29 -26.16 -1.76
N LEU A 91 1.22 -26.83 -1.06
CA LEU A 91 2.53 -26.27 -0.72
C LEU A 91 3.44 -26.16 -1.95
N GLU A 92 3.43 -27.17 -2.83
CA GLU A 92 4.21 -27.20 -4.07
C GLU A 92 3.93 -25.97 -4.95
N ASN A 93 2.64 -25.65 -5.12
CA ASN A 93 2.20 -24.51 -5.93
C ASN A 93 2.09 -23.20 -5.14
N LYS A 94 2.41 -23.20 -3.84
CA LYS A 94 2.27 -22.05 -2.94
C LYS A 94 0.86 -21.43 -2.97
N LYS A 95 -0.18 -22.28 -2.93
CA LYS A 95 -1.58 -21.86 -3.02
C LYS A 95 -2.37 -22.24 -1.78
N CYS A 96 -3.27 -21.36 -1.36
CA CYS A 96 -4.30 -21.65 -0.37
C CYS A 96 -5.67 -21.23 -0.90
N SER A 97 -6.72 -21.99 -0.61
CA SER A 97 -8.09 -21.60 -0.97
C SER A 97 -8.59 -20.34 -0.24
N CYS A 98 -7.87 -19.83 0.78
CA CYS A 98 -8.14 -18.52 1.36
C CYS A 98 -7.67 -17.34 0.48
N GLY A 99 -6.84 -17.59 -0.53
CA GLY A 99 -6.31 -16.60 -1.47
C GLY A 99 -5.11 -15.79 -0.98
N GLN A 100 -4.91 -15.66 0.34
CA GLN A 100 -3.83 -14.83 0.91
C GLN A 100 -2.44 -15.30 0.52
N PHE A 101 -2.20 -16.61 0.50
CA PHE A 101 -0.87 -17.14 0.15
C PHE A 101 -0.43 -16.70 -1.26
N GLN A 102 -1.38 -16.66 -2.20
CA GLN A 102 -1.13 -16.22 -3.58
C GLN A 102 -1.01 -14.70 -3.69
N LEU A 103 -1.84 -13.96 -2.97
CA LEU A 103 -1.90 -12.50 -3.04
C LEU A 103 -0.69 -11.86 -2.39
N ASP A 104 -0.33 -12.35 -1.20
CA ASP A 104 0.76 -11.80 -0.42
C ASP A 104 2.10 -12.40 -0.83
N GLU A 105 2.11 -13.53 -1.55
CA GLU A 105 3.30 -14.37 -1.80
C GLU A 105 4.06 -14.73 -0.51
N LEU A 106 3.30 -14.85 0.58
CA LEU A 106 3.77 -15.15 1.93
C LEU A 106 2.87 -16.24 2.53
N PRO A 107 3.43 -17.24 3.23
CA PRO A 107 2.61 -18.26 3.88
C PRO A 107 1.55 -17.64 4.80
N CYS A 108 0.28 -17.87 4.47
CA CYS A 108 -0.84 -17.53 5.35
C CYS A 108 -0.91 -18.50 6.54
N ALA A 109 -1.77 -18.22 7.52
CA ALA A 109 -1.94 -19.10 8.69
C ALA A 109 -2.23 -20.56 8.34
N HIS A 110 -3.05 -20.82 7.29
CA HIS A 110 -3.34 -22.19 6.84
C HIS A 110 -2.11 -22.86 6.23
N ALA A 111 -1.33 -22.13 5.42
CA ALA A 111 -0.09 -22.63 4.83
C ALA A 111 0.95 -22.95 5.90
N LEU A 112 1.11 -22.09 6.91
CA LEU A 112 1.99 -22.33 8.05
C LEU A 112 1.56 -23.55 8.88
N ALA A 113 0.26 -23.78 9.03
CA ALA A 113 -0.23 -24.99 9.69
C ALA A 113 0.16 -26.26 8.91
N ALA A 114 0.02 -26.25 7.58
CA ALA A 114 0.45 -27.35 6.72
C ALA A 114 1.97 -27.58 6.76
N LEU A 115 2.76 -26.50 6.75
CA LEU A 115 4.23 -26.58 6.90
C LEU A 115 4.64 -27.17 8.25
N ARG A 116 4.00 -26.75 9.34
CA ARG A 116 4.21 -27.33 10.67
C ARG A 116 3.89 -28.82 10.69
N HIS A 117 2.81 -29.24 10.03
CA HIS A 117 2.45 -30.66 9.91
C HIS A 117 3.54 -31.46 9.17
N ARG A 118 4.16 -30.88 8.13
CA ARG A 118 5.31 -31.47 7.41
C ARG A 118 6.65 -31.32 8.11
N LYS A 119 6.73 -30.56 9.21
CA LYS A 119 7.99 -30.16 9.85
C LYS A 119 8.96 -29.45 8.90
N GLU A 120 8.41 -28.69 7.95
CA GLU A 120 9.19 -27.87 7.03
C GLU A 120 9.21 -26.41 7.49
N THR A 121 10.28 -25.72 7.12
CA THR A 121 10.46 -24.31 7.44
C THR A 121 9.86 -23.43 6.34
N TYR A 122 9.51 -22.19 6.68
CA TYR A 122 8.74 -21.32 5.80
C TYR A 122 9.59 -20.61 4.71
N GLU A 123 10.91 -20.60 4.84
CA GLU A 123 11.81 -19.74 4.05
C GLU A 123 11.71 -20.03 2.54
N ASN A 124 11.49 -21.29 2.16
CA ASN A 124 11.32 -21.72 0.77
C ASN A 124 9.97 -21.33 0.16
N TYR A 125 9.03 -20.91 1.01
CA TYR A 125 7.65 -20.61 0.66
C TYR A 125 7.36 -19.11 0.63
N CYS A 126 8.30 -18.27 1.08
CA CYS A 126 8.23 -16.81 0.97
C CYS A 126 8.72 -16.31 -0.39
N SER A 127 8.17 -15.18 -0.85
CA SER A 127 8.71 -14.43 -1.98
C SER A 127 10.12 -13.92 -1.70
N PRO A 128 11.07 -14.03 -2.66
CA PRO A 128 12.42 -13.50 -2.50
C PRO A 128 12.44 -11.98 -2.28
N TYR A 129 11.41 -11.25 -2.73
CA TYR A 129 11.29 -9.79 -2.59
C TYR A 129 11.21 -9.33 -1.13
N TYR A 130 10.77 -10.19 -0.22
CA TYR A 130 10.63 -9.85 1.20
C TYR A 130 11.86 -10.18 2.04
N THR A 131 12.83 -10.88 1.47
CA THR A 131 14.04 -11.27 2.21
C THR A 131 14.86 -10.02 2.57
N ARG A 132 15.48 -10.05 3.74
CA ARG A 132 16.41 -9.01 4.17
C ARG A 132 17.51 -8.77 3.12
N LYS A 133 18.02 -9.85 2.52
CA LYS A 133 19.04 -9.80 1.46
C LYS A 133 18.56 -8.98 0.26
N SER A 134 17.37 -9.27 -0.26
CA SER A 134 16.80 -8.51 -1.37
C SER A 134 16.57 -7.05 -1.01
N LEU A 135 16.01 -6.76 0.17
CA LEU A 135 15.81 -5.38 0.63
C LEU A 135 17.11 -4.58 0.72
N LEU A 136 18.19 -5.20 1.22
CA LEU A 136 19.50 -4.56 1.28
C LEU A 136 20.06 -4.26 -0.12
N LEU A 137 19.88 -5.18 -1.08
CA LEU A 137 20.32 -4.99 -2.46
C LEU A 137 19.51 -3.89 -3.16
N THR A 138 18.18 -3.90 -3.01
CA THR A 138 17.28 -2.91 -3.60
C THR A 138 17.62 -1.49 -3.18
N TYR A 139 17.92 -1.27 -1.90
CA TYR A 139 18.22 0.07 -1.36
C TYR A 139 19.72 0.35 -1.20
N LYS A 140 20.60 -0.50 -1.78
CA LYS A 140 22.05 -0.32 -1.69
C LYS A 140 22.51 0.94 -2.42
N MET A 141 21.90 1.22 -3.58
CA MET A 141 22.25 2.37 -4.40
C MET A 141 21.61 3.64 -3.80
N PRO A 142 22.39 4.66 -3.43
CA PRO A 142 21.83 5.92 -2.99
C PRO A 142 21.21 6.67 -4.17
N VAL A 143 20.25 7.53 -3.87
CA VAL A 143 19.86 8.61 -4.79
C VAL A 143 20.99 9.65 -4.73
N ASN A 144 21.58 9.98 -5.88
CA ASN A 144 22.67 10.95 -5.93
C ASN A 144 22.15 12.35 -5.62
N PRO A 145 22.79 13.10 -4.70
CA PRO A 145 22.48 14.51 -4.52
C PRO A 145 22.84 15.29 -5.78
N LEU A 146 22.10 16.36 -6.08
CA LEU A 146 22.55 17.31 -7.09
C LEU A 146 23.44 18.37 -6.41
N PRO A 147 24.57 18.74 -7.05
CA PRO A 147 25.38 19.85 -6.58
C PRO A 147 24.62 21.17 -6.73
N ASP A 148 25.12 22.24 -6.10
CA ASP A 148 24.60 23.59 -6.31
C ASP A 148 24.65 23.97 -7.80
N GLU A 149 23.65 24.71 -8.27
CA GLU A 149 23.56 25.19 -9.66
C GLU A 149 24.84 25.89 -10.14
N ASN A 150 25.47 26.65 -9.24
CA ASN A 150 26.72 27.37 -9.52
C ASN A 150 27.91 26.46 -9.88
N LYS A 151 27.80 25.15 -9.65
CA LYS A 151 28.83 24.14 -9.93
C LYS A 151 28.49 23.27 -11.14
N TRP A 152 27.37 23.53 -11.82
CA TRP A 152 26.94 22.72 -12.94
C TRP A 152 27.76 23.09 -14.18
N ASP A 153 28.32 22.07 -14.83
CA ASP A 153 28.91 22.20 -16.15
C ASP A 153 27.80 22.04 -17.20
N VAL A 154 27.16 23.17 -17.54
CA VAL A 154 26.05 23.21 -18.50
C VAL A 154 26.61 23.49 -19.90
N PRO A 155 26.44 22.59 -20.87
CA PRO A 155 26.90 22.81 -22.23
C PRO A 155 26.31 24.08 -22.85
N GLN A 156 27.12 24.82 -23.61
CA GLN A 156 26.71 26.10 -24.21
C GLN A 156 25.43 26.01 -25.03
N HIS A 157 25.23 24.92 -25.78
CA HIS A 157 24.03 24.71 -26.59
C HIS A 157 22.72 24.65 -25.78
N ILE A 158 22.79 24.28 -24.50
CA ILE A 158 21.64 24.29 -23.57
C ILE A 158 21.40 25.71 -23.04
N LEU A 159 22.48 26.45 -22.71
CA LEU A 159 22.38 27.83 -22.26
C LEU A 159 21.80 28.75 -23.35
N ASP A 160 22.13 28.47 -24.60
CA ASP A 160 21.65 29.20 -25.76
C ASP A 160 20.21 28.80 -26.16
N GLU A 161 19.67 27.71 -25.58
CA GLU A 161 18.33 27.22 -25.89
C GLU A 161 17.25 28.09 -25.22
N VAL A 162 16.55 28.88 -26.02
CA VAL A 162 15.40 29.66 -25.55
C VAL A 162 14.16 28.79 -25.56
N VAL A 163 13.76 28.31 -24.38
CA VAL A 163 12.50 27.58 -24.19
C VAL A 163 11.33 28.55 -24.31
N LYS A 164 10.64 28.49 -25.46
CA LYS A 164 9.43 29.29 -25.70
C LYS A 164 8.21 28.63 -25.03
N PRO A 165 7.23 29.42 -24.55
CA PRO A 165 5.96 28.84 -24.09
C PRO A 165 5.29 28.06 -25.23
N PRO A 166 4.46 27.03 -24.91
CA PRO A 166 3.73 26.26 -25.91
C PRO A 166 2.96 27.19 -26.85
N ALA A 167 3.16 27.05 -28.16
CA ALA A 167 2.46 27.84 -29.16
C ALA A 167 1.02 27.32 -29.32
N GLY A 168 0.04 28.17 -29.00
CA GLY A 168 -1.37 27.89 -29.27
C GLY A 168 -2.29 29.02 -28.81
N ASP A 169 -3.30 29.33 -29.62
CA ASP A 169 -4.29 30.39 -29.35
C ASP A 169 -5.23 30.08 -28.18
N LYS A 170 -5.19 28.84 -27.67
CA LYS A 170 -6.01 28.40 -26.55
C LYS A 170 -5.21 28.52 -25.25
N ARG A 171 -5.79 29.25 -24.29
CA ARG A 171 -5.33 29.27 -22.90
C ARG A 171 -5.16 27.83 -22.43
N GLN A 172 -3.92 27.42 -22.14
CA GLN A 172 -3.66 26.09 -21.63
C GLN A 172 -4.41 25.92 -20.31
N PRO A 173 -4.94 24.72 -20.00
CA PRO A 173 -5.51 24.46 -18.69
C PRO A 173 -4.50 24.87 -17.63
N GLU A 174 -4.91 25.72 -16.69
CA GLU A 174 -4.09 26.01 -15.52
C GLU A 174 -3.74 24.71 -14.82
N ARG A 175 -2.57 24.71 -14.17
CA ARG A 175 -2.13 23.58 -13.37
C ARG A 175 -3.23 23.23 -12.38
N LEU A 176 -3.71 21.98 -12.42
CA LEU A 176 -4.81 21.52 -11.60
C LEU A 176 -4.50 21.81 -10.11
N HIS A 177 -5.37 22.61 -9.48
CA HIS A 177 -5.31 22.93 -8.06
C HIS A 177 -5.30 21.67 -7.17
N LYS A 178 -4.71 21.81 -5.98
CA LYS A 178 -4.64 20.79 -4.90
C LYS A 178 -5.95 20.04 -4.63
N GLU A 179 -7.07 20.71 -4.84
CA GLU A 179 -8.40 20.15 -4.73
C GLU A 179 -9.24 20.56 -5.94
N ARG A 180 -10.05 19.63 -6.44
CA ARG A 180 -11.09 19.96 -7.41
C ARG A 180 -11.97 21.05 -6.81
N TYR A 181 -12.23 22.12 -7.56
CA TYR A 181 -13.27 23.08 -7.22
C TYR A 181 -14.60 22.33 -7.06
N LYS A 182 -15.08 22.25 -5.82
CA LYS A 182 -16.41 21.73 -5.54
C LYS A 182 -17.42 22.70 -6.10
N THR A 183 -18.32 22.23 -6.94
CA THR A 183 -19.40 23.07 -7.47
C THR A 183 -20.28 23.54 -6.32
N PHE A 184 -20.98 24.67 -6.47
CA PHE A 184 -21.81 25.22 -5.39
C PHE A 184 -22.83 24.20 -4.84
N ASP A 185 -23.33 23.31 -5.70
CA ASP A 185 -24.21 22.19 -5.33
C ASP A 185 -23.50 21.12 -4.48
N GLU A 186 -22.22 20.84 -4.71
CA GLU A 186 -21.43 19.93 -3.86
C GLU A 186 -21.12 20.58 -2.49
N ILE A 187 -20.89 21.90 -2.44
CA ILE A 187 -20.64 22.63 -1.20
C ILE A 187 -21.93 22.73 -0.35
N LYS A 188 -23.08 22.97 -1.00
CA LYS A 188 -24.40 23.00 -0.36
C LYS A 188 -25.05 21.63 -0.20
N SER A 189 -24.45 20.56 -0.71
CA SER A 189 -24.89 19.20 -0.40
C SER A 189 -24.71 18.96 1.09
N LYS A 190 -25.75 19.31 1.86
CA LYS A 190 -25.89 18.94 3.26
C LYS A 190 -25.59 17.44 3.28
N LYS A 191 -24.59 17.02 4.05
CA LYS A 191 -24.47 15.61 4.46
C LYS A 191 -25.87 15.24 4.95
N TYR A 192 -26.63 14.47 4.16
CA TYR A 192 -28.00 14.15 4.50
C TYR A 192 -27.93 13.43 5.84
N LYS A 193 -28.30 14.15 6.90
CA LYS A 193 -28.45 13.53 8.21
C LYS A 193 -29.61 12.56 8.04
N VAL A 194 -29.30 11.28 8.13
CA VAL A 194 -30.32 10.23 8.01
C VAL A 194 -31.33 10.48 9.13
N SER A 195 -32.55 10.86 8.76
CA SER A 195 -33.66 11.04 9.69
C SER A 195 -34.46 9.75 9.75
N CYS A 196 -34.79 9.35 10.98
CA CYS A 196 -35.52 8.12 11.22
C CYS A 196 -37.00 8.33 10.91
N GLY A 197 -37.54 7.62 9.91
CA GLY A 197 -38.97 7.66 9.59
C GLY A 197 -39.91 7.09 10.66
N ASN A 198 -39.40 6.53 11.77
CA ASN A 198 -40.21 6.06 12.90
C ASN A 198 -40.33 7.11 14.01
N CYS A 199 -39.21 7.60 14.53
CA CYS A 199 -39.20 8.54 15.66
C CYS A 199 -38.85 9.99 15.27
N GLY A 200 -38.44 10.23 14.02
CA GLY A 200 -38.00 11.54 13.54
C GLY A 200 -36.59 11.96 13.97
N GLY A 201 -35.87 11.15 14.74
CA GLY A 201 -34.51 11.45 15.21
C GLY A 201 -33.45 11.37 14.10
N GLU A 202 -32.41 12.19 14.19
CA GLU A 202 -31.28 12.18 13.25
C GLU A 202 -30.21 11.14 13.64
N GLY A 203 -29.41 10.69 12.66
CA GLY A 203 -28.24 9.83 12.89
C GLY A 203 -28.47 8.33 12.81
N HIS A 204 -29.70 7.88 12.54
CA HIS A 204 -30.05 6.46 12.35
C HIS A 204 -31.29 6.31 11.45
N ASN A 205 -31.50 5.13 10.87
CA ASN A 205 -32.65 4.85 10.01
C ASN A 205 -33.74 4.04 10.75
N LYS A 206 -34.91 3.88 10.11
CA LYS A 206 -36.05 3.11 10.66
C LYS A 206 -35.69 1.66 11.01
N ARG A 207 -34.77 1.03 10.27
CA ARG A 207 -34.37 -0.38 10.49
C ARG A 207 -33.54 -0.55 11.76
N THR A 208 -32.79 0.46 12.17
CA THR A 208 -31.95 0.46 13.37
C THR A 208 -32.55 1.27 14.52
N CYS A 209 -33.80 1.70 14.40
CA CYS A 209 -34.48 2.54 15.39
C CYS A 209 -34.96 1.74 16.59
N LYS A 210 -34.51 2.13 17.78
CA LYS A 210 -34.99 1.57 19.06
C LYS A 210 -36.08 2.42 19.74
N ASN A 211 -36.37 3.59 19.18
CA ASN A 211 -37.34 4.55 19.73
C ASN A 211 -38.76 4.23 19.28
N ALA A 212 -39.75 4.59 20.11
CA ALA A 212 -41.18 4.45 19.81
C ALA A 212 -41.60 5.31 18.59
N PRO A 213 -42.67 4.93 17.88
CA PRO A 213 -43.19 5.71 16.75
C PRO A 213 -43.65 7.10 17.20
N LYS A 214 -43.43 8.11 16.38
CA LYS A 214 -43.92 9.46 16.63
C LYS A 214 -45.46 9.44 16.61
N LYS A 215 -46.11 9.80 17.74
CA LYS A 215 -47.57 9.98 17.78
C LYS A 215 -47.95 11.15 16.87
N LYS A 216 -49.00 10.94 16.06
CA LYS A 216 -49.56 11.96 15.16
C LYS A 216 -50.19 13.09 15.94
#